data_AF-A0A3P7LPG3-F1
#
_entry.id   AF-A0A3P7LPG3-F1
#
_cell.length_a   1.000
_cell.length_b   1.000
_cell.length_c   1.000
_cell.angle_alpha   90.00
_cell.angle_beta   90.00
_cell.angle_gamma   90.00
#
_symmetry.space_group_name_H-M   'P 1'
#
loop_
_entity.id
_entity.type
_entity.pdbx_description
1 polymer ?
#
loop_
_entity_poly.entity_id
_entity_poly.type
_entity_poly.pdbx_seq_one_letter_code
_entity_poly.pdbx_strand_id
1 'polypeptide(L)'
;MAYSLYWPDYLVLVALLVFYACVGIWYGYENQIKRLWRRMRGKDVEEAAPMTTDDIFLGNRRLGLLPILGTTVASFISAVTLLGTNNEVYTNGIEFGLMMLAYLISFPVAAEVYVPVFYKLELSSSHEVIYIAVVLYAPSLALSQATGWDVNIAIVAIGLVATFYTTIGGIKAVVWTDLIQMVVMLVGFIMIIAMGAAELGGIDRVVQIAADGKRLDIFNFDFNPFVRHSFFALTFGGAGMVLSIYASNQTSVQRYLACKDLKTAKTWVLLLNNLLLLTIIFNVCR
;
A
#
# COMPACT_ATOMS: atom_id res chain seq x y z
N MET A 1 -11.09 23.20 -16.88
CA MET A 1 -10.71 24.20 -15.85
C MET A 1 -9.50 23.62 -15.13
N ALA A 2 -8.31 24.21 -15.28
CA ALA A 2 -7.12 23.71 -14.60
C ALA A 2 -7.23 24.14 -13.12
N TYR A 3 -7.53 23.20 -12.24
CA TYR A 3 -7.51 23.45 -10.81
C TYR A 3 -6.05 23.50 -10.38
N SER A 4 -5.51 24.72 -10.23
CA SER A 4 -4.20 24.92 -9.60
C SER A 4 -4.37 24.85 -8.09
N LEU A 5 -3.54 24.05 -7.42
CA LEU A 5 -3.42 24.07 -5.96
C LEU A 5 -3.29 25.52 -5.45
N TYR A 6 -3.99 25.84 -4.37
CA TYR A 6 -3.82 27.12 -3.69
C TYR A 6 -2.59 27.06 -2.79
N TRP A 7 -2.06 28.22 -2.41
CA TRP A 7 -0.92 28.33 -1.49
C TRP A 7 -1.03 27.47 -0.21
N PRO A 8 -2.21 27.33 0.44
CA PRO A 8 -2.36 26.43 1.59
C PRO A 8 -2.11 24.96 1.25
N ASP A 9 -2.47 24.50 0.05
CA ASP A 9 -2.32 23.11 -0.33
C ASP A 9 -0.85 22.74 -0.55
N TYR A 10 -0.07 23.67 -1.13
CA TYR A 10 1.39 23.52 -1.24
C TYR A 10 2.05 23.49 0.16
N LEU A 11 1.56 24.29 1.11
CA LEU A 11 2.08 24.28 2.48
C LEU A 11 1.81 22.94 3.16
N VAL A 12 0.62 22.36 2.98
CA VAL A 12 0.28 21.03 3.49
C VAL A 12 1.17 19.96 2.86
N LEU A 13 1.39 20.01 1.54
CA LEU A 13 2.26 19.07 0.83
C LEU A 13 3.70 19.13 1.36
N VAL A 14 4.27 20.34 1.48
CA VAL A 14 5.63 20.53 2.00
C VAL A 14 5.72 20.08 3.45
N ALA A 15 4.75 20.44 4.30
CA ALA A 15 4.71 20.02 5.69
C ALA A 15 4.68 18.49 5.83
N LEU A 16 3.91 17.82 4.98
CA LEU A 16 3.81 16.36 4.95
C LEU A 16 5.13 15.71 4.48
N LEU A 17 5.78 16.23 3.44
CA LEU A 17 7.09 15.75 2.99
C LEU A 17 8.18 15.96 4.06
N VAL A 18 8.19 17.13 4.71
CA VAL A 18 9.12 17.44 5.82
C VAL A 18 8.86 16.51 7.00
N PHE A 19 7.59 16.25 7.35
CA PHE A 19 7.23 15.30 8.39
C PHE A 19 7.82 13.91 8.10
N TYR A 20 7.66 13.39 6.87
CA TYR A 20 8.23 12.10 6.49
C TYR A 20 9.77 12.09 6.55
N ALA A 21 10.42 13.15 6.08
CA ALA A 21 11.88 13.28 6.20
C ALA A 21 12.33 13.29 7.67
N CYS A 22 11.63 14.02 8.54
CA CYS A 22 11.91 14.06 9.98
C CYS A 22 11.74 12.69 10.65
N VAL A 23 10.71 11.91 10.29
CA VAL A 23 10.54 10.54 10.79
C VAL A 23 11.70 9.64 10.35
N GLY A 24 12.12 9.73 9.09
CA GLY A 24 13.29 9.01 8.58
C GLY A 24 14.58 9.35 9.35
N ILE A 25 14.86 10.65 9.55
CA ILE A 25 16.01 11.13 10.31
C ILE A 25 15.94 10.68 11.77
N TRP A 26 14.77 10.79 12.41
CA TRP A 26 14.59 10.39 13.81
C TRP A 26 14.99 8.93 14.03
N TYR A 27 14.48 8.01 13.19
CA TYR A 27 14.79 6.58 13.30
C TYR A 27 16.23 6.26 12.89
N GLY A 28 16.79 6.94 11.88
CA GLY A 28 18.19 6.77 11.48
C GLY A 28 19.18 7.16 12.58
N TYR A 29 18.85 8.21 13.34
CA TYR A 29 19.70 8.73 14.41
C TYR A 29 19.22 8.39 15.83
N GLU A 30 18.18 7.57 15.99
CA GLU A 30 17.54 7.28 17.29
C GLU A 30 18.55 6.81 18.34
N ASN A 31 19.45 5.90 17.95
CA ASN A 31 20.48 5.35 18.82
C ASN A 31 21.58 6.38 19.15
N GLN A 32 21.87 7.33 18.26
CA GLN A 32 22.84 8.40 18.52
C GLN A 32 22.23 9.49 19.40
N ILE A 33 20.97 9.86 19.17
CA ILE A 33 20.20 10.83 19.97
C ILE A 33 20.02 10.30 21.40
N LYS A 34 19.61 9.04 21.57
CA LYS A 34 19.50 8.39 22.88
C LYS A 34 20.84 8.33 23.61
N ARG A 35 21.95 8.12 22.89
CA ARG A 35 23.32 8.16 23.45
C ARG A 35 23.70 9.56 23.92
N LEU A 36 23.48 10.59 23.11
CA LEU A 36 23.68 12.00 23.47
C LEU A 36 22.86 12.40 24.71
N TRP A 37 21.59 11.98 24.75
CA TRP A 37 20.72 12.23 25.90
C TRP A 37 21.15 11.48 27.17
N ARG A 38 21.64 10.24 27.07
CA ARG A 38 22.18 9.48 28.21
C ARG A 38 23.49 10.09 28.72
N ARG A 39 24.37 10.55 27.82
CA ARG A 39 25.57 11.34 28.16
C ARG A 39 25.21 12.61 28.91
N MET A 40 24.23 13.38 28.42
CA MET A 40 23.75 14.60 29.10
C MET A 40 23.12 14.31 30.48
N ARG A 41 22.54 13.12 30.69
CA ARG A 41 22.00 12.66 31.98
C ARG A 41 23.03 11.96 32.89
N GLY A 42 24.31 11.94 32.52
CA GLY A 42 25.38 11.34 33.33
C GLY A 42 25.27 9.84 33.55
N LYS A 43 24.54 9.11 32.67
CA LYS A 43 24.44 7.65 32.72
C LYS A 43 25.51 7.01 31.84
N ASP A 44 26.05 5.87 32.27
CA ASP A 44 27.02 5.08 31.50
C ASP A 44 26.47 4.75 30.10
N VAL A 45 27.34 4.88 29.11
CA VAL A 45 27.02 4.71 27.70
C VAL A 45 27.65 3.41 27.25
N GLU A 46 26.87 2.34 27.23
CA GLU A 46 27.28 1.10 26.56
C GLU A 46 27.51 1.33 25.06
N GLU A 47 28.58 0.74 24.55
CA GLU A 47 28.95 0.79 23.14
C GLU A 47 27.96 -0.06 22.33
N ALA A 48 27.08 0.61 21.57
CA ALA A 48 26.10 -0.08 20.73
C ALA A 48 26.83 -0.82 19.59
N ALA A 49 26.61 -2.13 19.48
CA ALA A 49 27.13 -2.95 18.39
C ALA A 49 26.76 -2.34 17.02
N PRO A 50 27.66 -2.43 16.02
CA PRO A 50 27.36 -1.97 14.67
C PRO A 50 26.11 -2.69 14.15
N MET A 51 25.21 -1.95 13.49
CA MET A 51 24.01 -2.53 12.88
C MET A 51 24.43 -3.59 11.85
N THR A 52 24.07 -4.84 12.10
CA THR A 52 24.27 -5.95 11.17
C THR A 52 23.27 -5.86 10.02
N THR A 53 23.59 -6.50 8.89
CA THR A 53 22.76 -6.57 7.69
C THR A 53 21.33 -7.04 8.02
N ASP A 54 21.19 -8.01 8.93
CA ASP A 54 19.89 -8.51 9.38
C ASP A 54 19.07 -7.48 10.19
N ASP A 55 19.71 -6.55 10.90
CA ASP A 55 19.02 -5.47 11.60
C ASP A 55 18.47 -4.42 10.62
N ILE A 56 19.17 -4.21 9.50
CA ILE A 56 18.79 -3.27 8.42
C ILE A 56 17.67 -3.86 7.55
N PHE A 57 17.82 -5.11 7.11
CA PHE A 57 16.90 -5.73 6.14
C PHE A 57 15.75 -6.51 6.78
N LEU A 58 15.96 -7.13 7.95
CA LEU A 58 14.97 -8.03 8.58
C LEU A 58 14.39 -7.48 9.89
N GLY A 59 14.84 -6.31 10.36
CA GLY A 59 14.34 -5.70 11.59
C GLY A 59 14.47 -6.60 12.82
N ASN A 60 15.47 -7.50 12.84
CA ASN A 60 15.73 -8.47 13.90
C ASN A 60 14.62 -9.53 14.11
N ARG A 61 13.75 -9.78 13.12
CA ARG A 61 12.62 -10.73 13.23
C ARG A 61 11.71 -10.54 14.47
N ARG A 62 11.69 -9.32 15.03
CA ARG A 62 10.93 -8.95 16.25
C ARG A 62 9.78 -7.98 15.97
N LEU A 63 9.50 -7.70 14.70
CA LEU A 63 8.41 -6.81 14.34
C LEU A 63 7.08 -7.44 14.76
N GLY A 64 6.28 -6.68 15.52
CA GLY A 64 4.96 -7.11 15.93
C GLY A 64 4.04 -7.28 14.72
N LEU A 65 3.02 -8.13 14.85
CA LEU A 65 2.07 -8.45 13.78
C LEU A 65 1.37 -7.19 13.21
N LEU A 66 1.03 -6.23 14.08
CA LEU A 66 0.32 -5.01 13.71
C LEU A 66 1.13 -4.09 12.76
N PRO A 67 2.39 -3.73 13.07
CA PRO A 67 3.25 -3.02 12.13
C PRO A 67 3.38 -3.70 10.76
N ILE A 68 3.59 -5.01 10.72
CA ILE A 68 3.76 -5.74 9.44
C ILE A 68 2.46 -5.74 8.64
N LEU A 69 1.30 -5.90 9.29
CA LEU A 69 0.01 -5.79 8.62
C LEU A 69 -0.20 -4.37 8.07
N GLY A 70 0.06 -3.34 8.88
CA GLY A 70 -0.09 -1.94 8.50
C GLY A 70 0.76 -1.55 7.29
N THR A 71 2.02 -1.97 7.24
CA THR A 71 2.89 -1.71 6.08
C THR A 71 2.42 -2.39 4.82
N THR A 72 1.82 -3.55 4.98
CA THR A 72 1.40 -4.34 3.84
C THR A 72 0.16 -3.75 3.23
N VAL A 73 -0.81 -3.38 4.08
CA VAL A 73 -1.95 -2.59 3.65
C VAL A 73 -1.52 -1.28 3.00
N ALA A 74 -0.58 -0.53 3.61
CA ALA A 74 -0.08 0.72 3.06
C ALA A 74 0.59 0.56 1.68
N SER A 75 1.41 -0.48 1.48
CA SER A 75 2.03 -0.75 0.18
C SER A 75 1.02 -1.13 -0.90
N PHE A 76 -0.09 -1.76 -0.52
CA PHE A 76 -1.11 -2.22 -1.48
C PHE A 76 -2.20 -1.19 -1.76
N ILE A 77 -2.52 -0.31 -0.80
CA ILE A 77 -3.22 0.95 -1.05
C ILE A 77 -2.21 1.90 -1.72
N SER A 78 -1.74 1.52 -2.90
CA SER A 78 -0.89 2.37 -3.71
C SER A 78 -1.74 3.35 -4.50
N ALA A 79 -1.15 4.46 -4.94
CA ALA A 79 -1.79 5.39 -5.87
C ALA A 79 -2.19 4.69 -7.19
N VAL A 80 -1.50 3.62 -7.59
CA VAL A 80 -1.86 2.81 -8.77
C VAL A 80 -3.18 2.10 -8.55
N THR A 81 -3.33 1.42 -7.41
CA THR A 81 -4.57 0.74 -7.05
C THR A 81 -5.69 1.77 -6.95
N LEU A 82 -5.46 2.88 -6.26
CA LEU A 82 -6.48 3.90 -6.05
C LEU A 82 -6.93 4.57 -7.36
N LEU A 83 -6.03 5.00 -8.23
CA LEU A 83 -6.43 5.62 -9.50
C LEU A 83 -6.98 4.58 -10.49
N GLY A 84 -6.39 3.39 -10.52
CA GLY A 84 -6.76 2.31 -11.43
C GLY A 84 -8.14 1.75 -11.15
N THR A 85 -8.43 1.34 -9.90
CA THR A 85 -9.73 0.75 -9.56
C THR A 85 -10.85 1.77 -9.64
N ASN A 86 -10.62 3.01 -9.20
CA ASN A 86 -11.62 4.07 -9.32
C ASN A 86 -11.96 4.37 -10.78
N ASN A 87 -10.96 4.44 -11.66
CA ASN A 87 -11.19 4.64 -13.08
C ASN A 87 -11.95 3.45 -13.69
N GLU A 88 -11.59 2.22 -13.31
CA GLU A 88 -12.25 1.01 -13.80
C GLU A 88 -13.73 0.96 -13.38
N VAL A 89 -14.04 1.26 -12.12
CA VAL A 89 -15.42 1.33 -11.60
C VAL A 89 -16.19 2.47 -12.28
N TYR A 90 -15.53 3.61 -12.50
CA TYR A 90 -16.15 4.74 -13.18
C TYR A 90 -16.46 4.44 -14.66
N THR A 91 -15.63 3.69 -15.38
CA THR A 91 -15.86 3.41 -16.80
C THR A 91 -16.69 2.16 -17.06
N ASN A 92 -16.48 1.11 -16.27
CA ASN A 92 -16.98 -0.25 -16.55
C ASN A 92 -17.90 -0.81 -15.45
N GLY A 93 -18.12 -0.07 -14.35
CA GLY A 93 -19.03 -0.48 -13.27
C GLY A 93 -18.37 -1.33 -12.19
N ILE A 94 -19.19 -1.81 -11.25
CA ILE A 94 -18.73 -2.48 -10.03
C ILE A 94 -18.35 -3.97 -10.23
N GLU A 95 -18.38 -4.48 -11.47
CA GLU A 95 -17.98 -5.86 -11.83
C GLU A 95 -16.59 -6.22 -11.30
N PHE A 96 -15.65 -5.25 -11.31
CA PHE A 96 -14.30 -5.43 -10.77
C PHE A 96 -14.29 -5.82 -9.28
N GLY A 97 -15.37 -5.54 -8.54
CA GLY A 97 -15.58 -6.01 -7.17
C GLY A 97 -15.54 -7.54 -7.02
N LEU A 98 -15.80 -8.30 -8.09
CA LEU A 98 -15.66 -9.77 -8.09
C LEU A 98 -14.22 -10.25 -7.80
N MET A 99 -13.22 -9.37 -7.93
CA MET A 99 -11.85 -9.65 -7.49
C MET A 99 -11.79 -10.04 -5.99
N MET A 100 -12.77 -9.65 -5.18
CA MET A 100 -12.91 -10.13 -3.79
C MET A 100 -12.98 -11.66 -3.68
N LEU A 101 -13.66 -12.32 -4.62
CA LEU A 101 -13.74 -13.78 -4.64
C LEU A 101 -12.38 -14.41 -4.98
N ALA A 102 -11.62 -13.79 -5.87
CA ALA A 102 -10.24 -14.20 -6.15
C ALA A 102 -9.37 -14.13 -4.89
N TYR A 103 -9.46 -13.05 -4.11
CA TYR A 103 -8.71 -12.93 -2.85
C TYR A 103 -9.06 -14.04 -1.84
N LEU A 104 -10.35 -14.38 -1.71
CA LEU A 104 -10.80 -15.46 -0.83
C LEU A 104 -10.19 -16.83 -1.19
N ILE A 105 -9.88 -17.07 -2.47
CA ILE A 105 -9.25 -18.31 -2.93
C ILE A 105 -7.73 -18.23 -2.80
N SER A 106 -7.11 -17.15 -3.25
CA SER A 106 -5.66 -17.03 -3.37
C SER A 106 -4.94 -16.95 -2.02
N PHE A 107 -5.52 -16.28 -1.03
CA PHE A 107 -4.86 -16.10 0.27
C PHE A 107 -4.71 -17.40 1.08
N PRO A 108 -5.74 -18.27 1.20
CA PRO A 108 -5.58 -19.59 1.79
C PRO A 108 -4.55 -20.45 1.06
N VAL A 109 -4.57 -20.43 -0.28
CA VAL A 109 -3.59 -21.17 -1.10
C VAL A 109 -2.17 -20.65 -0.86
N ALA A 110 -1.98 -19.34 -0.80
CA ALA A 110 -0.69 -18.73 -0.47
C ALA A 110 -0.21 -19.15 0.93
N ALA A 111 -1.07 -19.09 1.93
CA ALA A 111 -0.74 -19.41 3.32
C ALA A 111 -0.37 -20.89 3.51
N GLU A 112 -1.06 -21.82 2.83
CA GLU A 112 -0.85 -23.25 3.03
C GLU A 112 0.20 -23.87 2.09
N VAL A 113 0.33 -23.35 0.86
CA VAL A 113 1.23 -23.94 -0.15
C VAL A 113 2.54 -23.15 -0.25
N TYR A 114 2.46 -21.84 -0.42
CA TYR A 114 3.64 -21.02 -0.75
C TYR A 114 4.44 -20.62 0.49
N VAL A 115 3.78 -20.11 1.53
CA VAL A 115 4.47 -19.64 2.75
C VAL A 115 5.36 -20.73 3.36
N PRO A 116 4.94 -22.01 3.53
CA PRO A 116 5.81 -23.03 4.11
C PRO A 116 7.02 -23.38 3.26
N VAL A 117 6.92 -23.22 1.94
CA VAL A 117 8.01 -23.51 1.00
C VAL A 117 9.05 -22.40 1.05
N PHE A 118 8.63 -21.16 0.85
CA PHE A 118 9.54 -20.01 0.85
C PHE A 118 10.11 -19.69 2.25
N TYR A 119 9.32 -19.91 3.31
CA TYR A 119 9.81 -19.74 4.69
C TYR A 119 10.94 -20.72 5.04
N LYS A 120 10.92 -21.94 4.47
CA LYS A 120 11.99 -22.94 4.69
C LYS A 120 13.21 -22.72 3.81
N LEU A 121 13.05 -22.09 2.65
CA LEU A 121 14.11 -21.91 1.66
C LEU A 121 14.91 -20.61 1.87
N GLU A 122 14.43 -19.66 2.69
CA GLU A 122 15.06 -18.35 2.95
C GLU A 122 15.47 -17.56 1.68
N LEU A 123 14.84 -17.86 0.54
CA LEU A 123 15.14 -17.24 -0.73
C LEU A 123 14.54 -15.83 -0.80
N SER A 124 15.39 -14.82 -1.01
CA SER A 124 14.99 -13.43 -1.20
C SER A 124 15.57 -12.89 -2.51
N SER A 125 14.87 -13.07 -3.63
CA SER A 125 15.12 -12.30 -4.85
C SER A 125 14.02 -12.56 -5.87
N SER A 126 13.46 -11.50 -6.49
CA SER A 126 13.16 -11.39 -7.93
C SER A 126 12.27 -10.17 -8.31
N HIS A 127 12.71 -9.42 -9.33
CA HIS A 127 11.93 -8.53 -10.24
C HIS A 127 11.19 -7.26 -9.73
N GLU A 128 11.70 -6.52 -8.74
CA GLU A 128 11.02 -5.30 -8.26
C GLU A 128 11.25 -4.02 -9.10
N VAL A 129 12.34 -3.92 -9.88
CA VAL A 129 12.75 -2.63 -10.51
C VAL A 129 11.68 -2.09 -11.48
N ILE A 130 11.10 -2.95 -12.32
CA ILE A 130 10.07 -2.54 -13.29
C ILE A 130 8.77 -2.16 -12.57
N TYR A 131 8.41 -2.89 -11.51
CA TYR A 131 7.22 -2.62 -10.73
C TYR A 131 7.32 -1.29 -9.97
N ILE A 132 8.47 -1.01 -9.34
CA ILE A 132 8.72 0.25 -8.63
C ILE A 132 8.58 1.46 -9.57
N ALA A 133 9.00 1.34 -10.84
CA ALA A 133 8.81 2.40 -11.83
C ALA A 133 7.33 2.71 -12.10
N VAL A 134 6.49 1.68 -12.22
CA VAL A 134 5.03 1.84 -12.37
C VAL A 134 4.41 2.45 -11.11
N VAL A 135 4.85 2.00 -9.93
CA VAL A 135 4.37 2.51 -8.64
C VAL A 135 4.71 3.99 -8.44
N LEU A 136 5.89 4.44 -8.88
CA LEU A 136 6.29 5.85 -8.82
C LEU A 136 5.54 6.73 -9.83
N TYR A 137 5.08 6.17 -10.95
CA TYR A 137 4.39 6.92 -11.98
C TYR A 137 3.02 7.45 -11.52
N ALA A 138 2.19 6.61 -10.89
CA ALA A 138 0.86 7.00 -10.45
C ALA A 138 0.81 8.23 -9.51
N PRO A 139 1.59 8.30 -8.40
CA PRO A 139 1.60 9.48 -7.54
C PRO A 139 2.22 10.69 -8.24
N SER A 140 3.18 10.49 -9.15
CA SER A 140 3.78 11.57 -9.93
C SER A 140 2.80 12.17 -10.94
N LEU A 141 1.97 11.32 -11.56
CA LEU A 141 0.89 11.76 -12.44
C LEU A 141 -0.17 12.53 -11.66
N ALA A 142 -0.59 12.03 -10.49
CA ALA A 142 -1.53 12.74 -9.62
C ALA A 142 -0.97 14.10 -9.18
N LEU A 143 0.32 14.15 -8.80
CA LEU A 143 0.99 15.39 -8.41
C LEU A 143 1.08 16.35 -9.59
N SER A 144 1.42 15.87 -10.78
CA SER A 144 1.47 16.65 -12.01
C SER A 144 0.10 17.24 -12.36
N GLN A 145 -0.98 16.46 -12.23
CA GLN A 145 -2.35 16.95 -12.47
C GLN A 145 -2.78 18.02 -11.46
N ALA A 146 -2.34 17.92 -10.19
CA ALA A 146 -2.70 18.88 -9.16
C ALA A 146 -1.84 20.17 -9.20
N THR A 147 -0.55 20.04 -9.51
CA THR A 147 0.42 21.16 -9.48
C THR A 147 0.63 21.82 -10.83
N GLY A 148 0.27 21.15 -11.93
CA GLY A 148 0.62 21.55 -13.30
C GLY A 148 2.10 21.30 -13.67
N TRP A 149 2.88 20.63 -12.82
CA TRP A 149 4.28 20.30 -13.12
C TRP A 149 4.40 19.23 -14.21
N ASP A 150 5.53 19.23 -14.92
CA ASP A 150 5.86 18.13 -15.82
C ASP A 150 5.99 16.81 -15.02
N VAL A 151 5.44 15.73 -15.58
CA VAL A 151 5.41 14.42 -14.91
C VAL A 151 6.82 13.92 -14.61
N ASN A 152 7.82 14.20 -15.46
CA ASN A 152 9.19 13.75 -15.22
C ASN A 152 9.81 14.47 -14.01
N ILE A 153 9.53 15.77 -13.85
CA ILE A 153 9.98 16.54 -12.69
C ILE A 153 9.35 15.99 -11.41
N ALA A 154 8.05 15.66 -11.45
CA ALA A 154 7.36 15.04 -10.33
C ALA A 154 7.95 13.68 -9.94
N ILE A 155 8.28 12.83 -10.93
CA ILE A 155 8.93 11.52 -10.70
C ILE A 155 10.27 11.70 -9.98
N VAL A 156 11.13 12.59 -10.48
CA VAL A 156 12.45 12.82 -9.89
C VAL A 156 12.33 13.37 -8.47
N ALA A 157 11.42 14.32 -8.23
CA ALA A 157 11.22 14.91 -6.92
C ALA A 157 10.74 13.89 -5.88
N ILE A 158 9.68 13.12 -6.20
CA ILE A 158 9.15 12.08 -5.32
C ILE A 158 10.19 10.99 -5.08
N GLY A 159 10.86 10.54 -6.15
CA GLY A 159 11.90 9.51 -6.08
C GLY A 159 13.06 9.92 -5.18
N LEU A 160 13.59 11.14 -5.32
CA LEU A 160 14.69 11.64 -4.49
C LEU A 160 14.30 11.74 -3.01
N VAL A 161 13.12 12.30 -2.70
CA VAL A 161 12.65 12.38 -1.31
C VAL A 161 12.48 10.97 -0.73
N ALA A 162 11.86 10.07 -1.49
CA ALA A 162 11.66 8.68 -1.09
C ALA A 162 12.98 7.96 -0.81
N THR A 163 13.94 8.04 -1.74
CA THR A 163 15.27 7.44 -1.54
C THR A 163 15.98 8.04 -0.33
N PHE A 164 15.89 9.36 -0.13
CA PHE A 164 16.58 10.02 0.97
C PHE A 164 16.06 9.57 2.35
N TYR A 165 14.75 9.60 2.59
CA TYR A 165 14.23 9.22 3.92
C TYR A 165 14.33 7.70 4.18
N THR A 166 14.24 6.87 3.14
CA THR A 166 14.33 5.41 3.27
C THR A 166 15.77 4.94 3.54
N THR A 167 16.76 5.53 2.87
CA THR A 167 18.18 5.19 3.08
C THR A 167 18.67 5.56 4.48
N ILE A 168 18.18 6.67 5.04
CA ILE A 168 18.55 7.11 6.39
C ILE A 168 17.80 6.32 7.48
N GLY A 169 16.49 6.11 7.30
CA GLY A 169 15.65 5.53 8.35
C GLY A 169 15.62 3.99 8.40
N GLY A 170 15.97 3.31 7.31
CA GLY A 170 15.88 1.86 7.18
C GLY A 170 14.45 1.32 7.29
N ILE A 171 14.30 -0.02 7.33
CA ILE A 171 12.98 -0.67 7.28
C ILE A 171 12.06 -0.28 8.43
N LYS A 172 12.60 0.02 9.62
CA LYS A 172 11.80 0.44 10.79
C LYS A 172 11.13 1.80 10.57
N ALA A 173 11.84 2.76 9.98
CA ALA A 173 11.26 4.07 9.66
C ALA A 173 10.16 3.92 8.60
N VAL A 174 10.44 3.16 7.54
CA VAL A 174 9.48 2.87 6.46
C VAL A 174 8.20 2.27 7.04
N VAL A 175 8.35 1.33 7.97
CA VAL A 175 7.20 0.65 8.59
C VAL A 175 6.26 1.63 9.30
N TRP A 176 6.83 2.60 10.02
CA TRP A 176 6.06 3.60 10.74
C TRP A 176 5.46 4.67 9.84
N THR A 177 6.21 5.14 8.83
CA THR A 177 5.69 6.11 7.86
C THR A 177 4.53 5.53 7.06
N ASP A 178 4.61 4.26 6.69
CA ASP A 178 3.55 3.52 6.00
C ASP A 178 2.28 3.42 6.84
N LEU A 179 2.41 3.15 8.15
CA LEU A 179 1.26 3.08 9.05
C LEU A 179 0.51 4.42 9.13
N ILE A 180 1.25 5.53 9.25
CA ILE A 180 0.67 6.88 9.27
C ILE A 180 0.02 7.19 7.92
N GLN A 181 0.71 6.89 6.81
CA GLN A 181 0.20 7.07 5.46
C GLN A 181 -1.12 6.31 5.24
N MET A 182 -1.23 5.07 5.73
CA MET A 182 -2.46 4.28 5.67
C MET A 182 -3.64 4.98 6.37
N VAL A 183 -3.41 5.54 7.56
CA VAL A 183 -4.47 6.26 8.30
C VAL A 183 -4.88 7.53 7.57
N VAL A 184 -3.91 8.32 7.08
CA VAL A 184 -4.16 9.54 6.31
C VAL A 184 -4.98 9.23 5.05
N MET A 185 -4.59 8.18 4.31
CA MET A 185 -5.33 7.74 3.12
C MET A 185 -6.77 7.32 3.46
N LEU A 186 -6.97 6.56 4.55
CA LEU A 186 -8.30 6.10 4.95
C LEU A 186 -9.23 7.26 5.35
N VAL A 187 -8.70 8.24 6.10
CA VAL A 187 -9.47 9.45 6.45
C VAL A 187 -9.80 10.27 5.20
N GLY A 188 -8.81 10.50 4.32
CA GLY A 188 -9.03 11.22 3.06
C GLY A 188 -10.06 10.53 2.18
N PHE A 189 -10.05 9.20 2.14
CA PHE A 189 -11.00 8.41 1.39
C PHE A 189 -12.45 8.58 1.89
N ILE A 190 -12.66 8.47 3.21
CA ILE A 190 -13.98 8.68 3.83
C ILE A 190 -14.48 10.10 3.56
N MET A 191 -13.60 11.11 3.65
CA MET A 191 -13.94 12.50 3.37
C MET A 191 -14.39 12.71 1.92
N ILE A 192 -13.69 12.12 0.95
CA ILE A 192 -14.06 12.23 -0.47
C ILE A 192 -15.43 11.61 -0.74
N ILE A 193 -15.73 10.45 -0.17
CA ILE A 193 -17.06 9.81 -0.31
C ILE A 193 -18.14 10.70 0.33
N ALA A 194 -17.91 11.18 1.55
CA ALA A 194 -18.87 12.00 2.26
C ALA A 194 -19.18 13.31 1.52
N MET A 195 -18.13 14.00 1.01
CA MET A 195 -18.29 15.22 0.23
C MET A 195 -18.96 14.97 -1.11
N GLY A 196 -18.56 13.93 -1.84
CA GLY A 196 -19.17 13.57 -3.12
C GLY A 196 -20.65 13.20 -2.97
N ALA A 197 -21.00 12.45 -1.92
CA ALA A 197 -22.39 12.14 -1.61
C ALA A 197 -23.18 13.40 -1.20
N ALA A 198 -22.58 14.30 -0.41
CA ALA A 198 -23.23 15.55 0.00
C ALA A 198 -23.53 16.47 -1.20
N GLU A 199 -22.60 16.59 -2.15
CA GLU A 199 -22.80 17.38 -3.38
C GLU A 199 -23.91 16.83 -4.28
N LEU A 200 -24.08 15.50 -4.30
CA LEU A 200 -25.10 14.83 -5.09
C LEU A 200 -26.47 14.75 -4.39
N GLY A 201 -26.60 15.29 -3.18
CA GLY A 201 -27.85 15.29 -2.40
C GLY A 201 -28.12 14.02 -1.59
N GLY A 202 -27.09 13.20 -1.37
CA GLY A 202 -27.13 11.99 -0.54
C GLY A 202 -26.61 10.74 -1.27
N ILE A 203 -26.26 9.70 -0.49
CA ILE A 203 -25.79 8.40 -1.02
C ILE A 203 -26.87 7.74 -1.89
N ASP A 204 -28.15 7.93 -1.57
CA ASP A 204 -29.25 7.37 -2.36
C ASP A 204 -29.21 7.86 -3.82
N ARG A 205 -28.84 9.12 -4.04
CA ARG A 205 -28.71 9.67 -5.39
C ARG A 205 -27.50 9.10 -6.13
N VAL A 206 -26.41 8.83 -5.42
CA VAL A 206 -25.22 8.15 -5.98
C VAL A 206 -25.60 6.76 -6.49
N VAL A 207 -26.33 5.98 -5.68
CA VAL A 207 -26.77 4.63 -6.05
C VAL A 207 -27.74 4.66 -7.23
N GLN A 208 -28.67 5.63 -7.28
CA GLN A 208 -29.55 5.80 -8.44
C GLN A 208 -28.79 6.11 -9.72
N ILE A 209 -27.81 7.02 -9.67
CA ILE A 209 -26.98 7.35 -10.84
C ILE A 209 -26.19 6.12 -11.31
N ALA A 210 -25.66 5.32 -10.37
CA ALA A 210 -24.98 4.08 -10.69
C ALA A 210 -25.92 3.04 -11.32
N ALA A 211 -27.16 2.93 -10.82
CA ALA A 211 -28.19 2.05 -11.37
C ALA A 211 -28.58 2.46 -12.80
N ASP A 212 -28.86 3.75 -13.01
CA ASP A 212 -29.22 4.31 -14.31
C ASP A 212 -28.09 4.12 -15.34
N GLY A 213 -26.83 4.22 -14.90
CA GLY A 213 -25.65 3.97 -15.70
C GLY A 213 -25.38 2.48 -15.99
N LYS A 214 -26.24 1.55 -15.55
CA LYS A 214 -26.04 0.10 -15.58
C LYS A 214 -24.71 -0.35 -14.94
N ARG A 215 -24.20 0.44 -13.99
CA ARG A 215 -22.93 0.18 -13.33
C ARG A 215 -23.04 -0.75 -12.14
N LEU A 216 -24.25 -1.11 -11.73
CA LEU A 216 -24.55 -2.00 -10.61
C LEU A 216 -24.66 -3.48 -11.01
N ASP A 217 -24.58 -3.80 -12.31
CA ASP A 217 -24.54 -5.20 -12.72
C ASP A 217 -23.15 -5.75 -12.37
N ILE A 218 -23.11 -6.73 -11.48
CA ILE A 218 -21.87 -7.30 -10.96
C ILE A 218 -21.54 -8.60 -11.69
N PHE A 219 -22.56 -9.36 -12.10
CA PHE A 219 -22.42 -10.77 -12.42
C PHE A 219 -22.59 -11.03 -13.91
N ASN A 220 -21.49 -10.86 -14.66
CA ASN A 220 -21.41 -11.30 -16.04
C ASN A 220 -20.87 -12.73 -16.15
N PHE A 221 -21.74 -13.72 -16.40
CA PHE A 221 -21.38 -15.14 -16.50
C PHE A 221 -20.94 -15.59 -17.91
N ASP A 222 -20.53 -14.67 -18.78
CA ASP A 222 -20.00 -15.02 -20.10
C ASP A 222 -18.65 -15.76 -19.99
N PHE A 223 -18.52 -16.86 -20.73
CA PHE A 223 -17.28 -17.65 -20.83
C PHE A 223 -16.34 -17.14 -21.91
N ASN A 224 -16.75 -16.13 -22.68
CA ASN A 224 -15.94 -15.58 -23.75
C ASN A 224 -14.66 -14.91 -23.21
N PRO A 225 -13.46 -15.39 -23.60
CA PRO A 225 -12.18 -14.87 -23.11
C PRO A 225 -11.82 -13.47 -23.66
N PHE A 226 -12.60 -12.95 -24.62
CA PHE A 226 -12.40 -11.60 -25.17
C PHE A 226 -13.17 -10.53 -24.39
N VAL A 227 -14.05 -10.91 -23.46
CA VAL A 227 -14.77 -9.97 -22.60
C VAL A 227 -13.81 -9.47 -21.53
N ARG A 228 -13.78 -8.15 -21.30
CA ARG A 228 -12.86 -7.50 -20.35
C ARG A 228 -13.02 -8.05 -18.93
N HIS A 229 -14.27 -8.17 -18.48
CA HIS A 229 -14.65 -8.67 -17.15
C HIS A 229 -15.73 -9.73 -17.29
N SER A 230 -15.43 -10.94 -16.82
CA SER A 230 -16.44 -11.95 -16.57
C SER A 230 -16.23 -12.55 -15.19
N PHE A 231 -17.27 -13.15 -14.63
CA PHE A 231 -17.22 -13.81 -13.35
C PHE A 231 -16.08 -14.82 -13.27
N PHE A 232 -15.90 -15.61 -14.33
CA PHE A 232 -14.85 -16.63 -14.41
C PHE A 232 -13.46 -16.02 -14.57
N ALA A 233 -13.31 -15.01 -15.43
CA ALA A 233 -12.03 -14.33 -15.64
C ALA A 233 -11.56 -13.61 -14.36
N LEU A 234 -12.45 -12.90 -13.67
CA LEU A 234 -12.13 -12.18 -12.44
C LEU A 234 -11.93 -13.12 -11.25
N THR A 235 -12.73 -14.19 -11.13
CA THR A 235 -12.60 -15.11 -9.99
C THR A 235 -11.38 -16.03 -10.14
N PHE A 236 -11.26 -16.75 -11.25
CA PHE A 236 -10.19 -17.75 -11.42
C PHE A 236 -8.92 -17.16 -12.02
N GLY A 237 -9.05 -16.33 -13.07
CA GLY A 237 -7.91 -15.61 -13.64
C GLY A 237 -7.34 -14.58 -12.65
N GLY A 238 -8.22 -13.82 -12.00
CA GLY A 238 -7.85 -12.93 -10.90
C GLY A 238 -7.21 -13.69 -9.74
N ALA A 239 -7.70 -14.88 -9.38
CA ALA A 239 -7.06 -15.68 -8.32
C ALA A 239 -5.61 -16.04 -8.69
N GLY A 240 -5.35 -16.43 -9.94
CA GLY A 240 -3.99 -16.67 -10.42
C GLY A 240 -3.10 -15.43 -10.38
N MET A 241 -3.63 -14.28 -10.82
CA MET A 241 -2.92 -13.00 -10.77
C MET A 241 -2.59 -12.58 -9.33
N VAL A 242 -3.58 -12.61 -8.44
CA VAL A 242 -3.44 -12.33 -7.00
C VAL A 242 -2.41 -13.28 -6.40
N LEU A 243 -2.54 -14.59 -6.64
CA LEU A 243 -1.60 -15.57 -6.10
C LEU A 243 -0.16 -15.27 -6.55
N SER A 244 0.06 -14.91 -7.81
CA SER A 244 1.38 -14.49 -8.29
C SER A 244 1.91 -13.26 -7.52
N ILE A 245 1.08 -12.23 -7.34
CA ILE A 245 1.47 -11.00 -6.63
C ILE A 245 1.75 -11.23 -5.15
N TYR A 246 0.99 -12.06 -4.45
CA TYR A 246 1.17 -12.24 -3.00
C TYR A 246 2.14 -13.35 -2.64
N ALA A 247 2.26 -14.37 -3.49
CA ALA A 247 3.08 -15.54 -3.19
C ALA A 247 4.50 -15.47 -3.75
N SER A 248 4.71 -14.77 -4.87
CA SER A 248 6.03 -14.67 -5.52
C SER A 248 6.72 -13.31 -5.40
N ASN A 249 6.00 -12.26 -4.97
CA ASN A 249 6.59 -10.93 -4.84
C ASN A 249 7.55 -10.83 -3.65
N GLN A 250 8.73 -10.29 -3.92
CA GLN A 250 9.82 -10.13 -2.98
C GLN A 250 9.42 -9.36 -1.71
N THR A 251 8.68 -8.25 -1.83
CA THR A 251 8.20 -7.49 -0.65
C THR A 251 7.32 -8.34 0.28
N SER A 252 6.42 -9.16 -0.26
CA SER A 252 5.56 -10.06 0.53
C SER A 252 6.40 -11.16 1.18
N VAL A 253 7.35 -11.73 0.43
CA VAL A 253 8.28 -12.77 0.89
C VAL A 253 9.11 -12.31 2.07
N GLN A 254 9.74 -11.13 1.96
CA GLN A 254 10.54 -10.54 3.03
C GLN A 254 9.73 -10.30 4.31
N ARG A 255 8.46 -9.88 4.17
CA ARG A 255 7.60 -9.54 5.31
C ARG A 255 7.18 -10.74 6.15
N TYR A 256 6.84 -11.87 5.53
CA TYR A 256 6.54 -13.07 6.31
C TYR A 256 7.79 -13.80 6.80
N LEU A 257 8.95 -13.65 6.14
CA LEU A 257 10.25 -14.11 6.66
C LEU A 257 10.72 -13.32 7.88
N ALA A 258 10.25 -12.09 8.04
CA ALA A 258 10.50 -11.27 9.23
C ALA A 258 9.65 -11.71 10.45
N CYS A 259 8.69 -12.61 10.28
CA CYS A 259 7.93 -13.17 11.39
C CYS A 259 8.78 -14.14 12.22
N LYS A 260 8.47 -14.25 13.52
CA LYS A 260 9.18 -15.12 14.46
C LYS A 260 8.99 -16.62 14.15
N ASP A 261 7.81 -16.98 13.63
CA ASP A 261 7.40 -18.36 13.42
C ASP A 261 6.41 -18.50 12.25
N LEU A 262 6.36 -19.70 11.68
CA LEU A 262 5.52 -20.04 10.53
C LEU A 262 4.02 -19.86 10.82
N LYS A 263 3.57 -20.09 12.06
CA LYS A 263 2.16 -19.94 12.43
C LYS A 263 1.76 -18.46 12.36
N THR A 264 2.59 -17.58 12.91
CA THR A 264 2.43 -16.13 12.82
C THR A 264 2.46 -15.65 11.36
N ALA A 265 3.35 -16.20 10.53
CA ALA A 265 3.40 -15.91 9.09
C ALA A 265 2.10 -16.30 8.36
N LYS A 266 1.55 -17.50 8.62
CA LYS A 266 0.26 -17.94 8.05
C LYS A 266 -0.91 -17.07 8.51
N THR A 267 -0.99 -16.80 9.81
CA THR A 267 -2.03 -15.92 10.38
C THR A 267 -1.94 -14.52 9.78
N TRP A 268 -0.73 -14.00 9.54
CA TRP A 268 -0.52 -12.74 8.86
C TRP A 268 -1.09 -12.72 7.44
N VAL A 269 -0.79 -13.73 6.61
CA VAL A 269 -1.33 -13.83 5.23
C VAL A 269 -2.86 -13.86 5.24
N LEU A 270 -3.46 -14.61 6.16
CA LEU A 270 -4.92 -14.74 6.26
C LEU A 270 -5.59 -13.45 6.78
N LEU A 271 -4.95 -12.74 7.72
CA LEU A 271 -5.44 -11.44 8.19
C LEU A 271 -5.34 -10.38 7.08
N LEU A 272 -4.33 -10.47 6.22
CA LEU A 272 -4.17 -9.58 5.07
C LEU A 272 -5.37 -9.66 4.12
N ASN A 273 -5.88 -10.88 3.88
CA ASN A 273 -7.07 -11.12 3.07
C ASN A 273 -8.26 -10.26 3.55
N ASN A 274 -8.57 -10.33 4.84
CA ASN A 274 -9.71 -9.60 5.42
C ASN A 274 -9.53 -8.07 5.33
N LEU A 275 -8.32 -7.57 5.51
CA LEU A 275 -8.03 -6.12 5.39
C LEU A 275 -8.11 -5.63 3.95
N LEU A 276 -7.61 -6.40 2.98
CA LEU A 276 -7.68 -6.03 1.56
C LEU A 276 -9.10 -6.10 1.02
N LEU A 277 -9.90 -7.08 1.45
CA LEU A 277 -11.32 -7.13 1.14
C LEU A 277 -12.03 -5.85 1.60
N LEU A 278 -11.76 -5.36 2.81
CA LEU A 278 -12.31 -4.09 3.29
C LEU A 278 -11.92 -2.93 2.37
N THR A 279 -10.64 -2.82 1.97
CA THR A 279 -10.21 -1.74 1.08
C THR A 279 -10.91 -1.76 -0.28
N ILE A 280 -11.19 -2.93 -0.84
CA ILE A 280 -11.87 -3.03 -2.13
C ILE A 280 -13.35 -2.71 -1.97
N ILE A 281 -14.00 -3.17 -0.90
CA ILE A 281 -15.39 -2.80 -0.59
C ILE A 281 -15.50 -1.27 -0.52
N PHE A 282 -14.57 -0.62 0.17
CA PHE A 282 -14.50 0.83 0.23
C PHE A 282 -14.30 1.47 -1.16
N ASN A 283 -13.37 0.96 -1.99
CA ASN A 283 -13.12 1.48 -3.34
C ASN A 283 -14.29 1.26 -4.33
N VAL A 284 -15.08 0.22 -4.14
CA VAL A 284 -16.21 -0.12 -5.02
C VAL A 284 -17.48 0.67 -4.67
N CYS A 285 -17.62 1.17 -3.44
CA CYS A 285 -18.80 1.94 -2.98
C CYS A 285 -18.84 3.42 -3.46
N ARG A 286 -18.13 3.78 -4.54
CA ARG A 286 -18.07 5.15 -5.10
C ARG A 286 -18.89 5.28 -6.38
#